data_AF-A0A5P0ZLU8-F1
#
_entry.id   AF-A0A5P0ZLU8-F1
#
_cell.length_a   1.000
_cell.length_b   1.000
_cell.length_c   1.000
_cell.angle_alpha   90.00
_cell.angle_beta   90.00
_cell.angle_gamma   90.00
#
_symmetry.space_group_name_H-M   'P 1'
#
loop_
_entity.id
_entity.type
_entity.pdbx_description
1 polymer ?
#
loop_
_entity_poly.entity_id
_entity_poly.type
_entity_poly.pdbx_seq_one_letter_code
_entity_poly.pdbx_strand_id
1 'polypeptide(L)'
;MFAYIQIIDSQNKVSYGYVNFAFSNDVLSITTLKGMKHSPVIKIPISQISDISEDNYYSWNRIKFTYNKEQYSFIYSGFGEFDYLKEHLMQSILA
;
A
#
# COMPACT_ATOMS: atom_id res chain seq x y z
N MET A 1 5.09 4.26 -8.60
CA MET A 1 6.16 3.69 -7.74
C MET A 1 5.94 2.20 -7.61
N PHE A 2 7.00 1.41 -7.41
CA PHE A 2 6.87 -0.05 -7.30
C PHE A 2 7.03 -0.50 -5.84
N ALA A 3 6.27 -1.51 -5.44
CA ALA A 3 6.39 -2.11 -4.12
C ALA A 3 6.01 -3.58 -4.17
N TYR A 4 6.55 -4.36 -3.22
CA TYR A 4 6.00 -5.66 -2.89
C TYR A 4 4.96 -5.47 -1.79
N ILE A 5 3.74 -5.97 -1.99
CA ILE A 5 2.67 -5.83 -1.01
C ILE A 5 2.14 -7.17 -0.56
N GLN A 6 1.62 -7.18 0.65
CA GLN A 6 0.78 -8.23 1.21
C GLN A 6 -0.59 -7.63 1.56
N ILE A 7 -1.65 -8.31 1.16
CA ILE A 7 -3.04 -7.98 1.50
C ILE A 7 -3.63 -9.17 2.25
N ILE A 8 -4.17 -8.92 3.45
CA ILE A 8 -4.87 -9.91 4.27
C ILE A 8 -6.34 -9.52 4.31
N ASP A 9 -7.21 -10.38 3.78
CA ASP A 9 -8.65 -10.13 3.79
C ASP A 9 -9.31 -10.50 5.13
N SER A 10 -10.59 -10.16 5.26
CA SER A 10 -11.39 -10.47 6.46
C SER A 10 -11.54 -11.98 6.77
N GLN A 11 -11.20 -12.86 5.83
CA GLN A 11 -11.19 -14.32 5.98
C GLN A 11 -9.79 -14.87 6.26
N ASN A 12 -8.81 -14.01 6.54
CA ASN A 12 -7.39 -14.32 6.69
C ASN A 12 -6.74 -14.92 5.43
N LYS A 13 -7.32 -14.74 4.26
CA LYS A 13 -6.65 -15.11 3.01
C LYS A 13 -5.60 -14.05 2.69
N VAL A 14 -4.43 -14.54 2.32
CA VAL A 14 -3.28 -13.70 2.05
C VAL A 14 -3.03 -13.66 0.54
N SER A 15 -2.97 -12.46 -0.02
CA SER A 15 -2.48 -12.21 -1.37
C SER A 15 -1.19 -11.42 -1.29
N TYR A 16 -0.23 -11.73 -2.16
CA TYR A 16 1.05 -11.04 -2.21
C TYR A 16 1.55 -10.88 -3.64
N GLY A 17 2.35 -9.85 -3.87
CA GLY A 17 2.96 -9.62 -5.17
C GLY A 17 3.49 -8.22 -5.37
N TYR A 18 4.18 -8.04 -6.50
CA TYR A 18 4.64 -6.74 -6.93
C TYR A 18 3.50 -5.93 -7.55
N VAL A 19 3.45 -4.65 -7.19
CA VAL A 19 2.46 -3.69 -7.67
C VAL A 19 3.15 -2.42 -8.15
N ASN A 20 2.50 -1.73 -9.08
CA ASN A 20 2.71 -0.30 -9.26
C ASN A 20 1.65 0.44 -8.45
N PHE A 21 2.04 1.47 -7.71
CA PHE A 21 1.13 2.33 -6.98
C PHE A 21 1.41 3.81 -7.26
N ALA A 22 0.39 4.64 -7.10
CA ALA A 22 0.49 6.08 -7.26
C ALA A 22 -0.61 6.79 -6.46
N PHE A 23 -0.34 8.02 -6.06
CA PHE A 23 -1.35 8.92 -5.49
C PHE A 23 -1.80 9.93 -6.55
N SER A 24 -3.10 10.18 -6.59
CA SER A 24 -3.71 11.24 -7.40
C SER A 24 -5.03 11.65 -6.77
N ASN A 25 -5.25 12.96 -6.56
CA ASN A 25 -6.47 13.52 -5.98
C ASN A 25 -6.90 12.79 -4.69
N ASP A 26 -5.97 12.60 -3.74
CA ASP A 26 -6.20 11.89 -2.47
C ASP A 26 -6.73 10.45 -2.62
N VAL A 27 -6.36 9.79 -3.72
CA VAL A 27 -6.62 8.37 -3.97
C VAL A 27 -5.31 7.64 -4.21
N LEU A 28 -5.05 6.62 -3.39
CA LEU A 28 -4.03 5.61 -3.63
C LEU A 28 -4.56 4.61 -4.66
N SER A 29 -3.93 4.56 -5.82
CA SER A 29 -4.19 3.54 -6.85
C SER A 29 -3.12 2.46 -6.77
N ILE A 30 -3.52 1.20 -6.74
CA ILE A 30 -2.64 0.03 -6.69
C ILE A 30 -2.99 -0.89 -7.86
N THR A 31 -2.00 -1.17 -8.70
CA THR A 31 -2.15 -2.02 -9.89
C THR A 31 -1.21 -3.20 -9.79
N THR A 32 -1.76 -4.41 -9.82
CA THR A 32 -0.94 -5.64 -9.84
C THR A 32 -0.11 -5.73 -11.10
N LEU A 33 1.15 -6.16 -10.99
CA LEU A 33 1.99 -6.39 -12.18
C LEU A 33 1.70 -7.80 -12.72
N LYS A 34 0.92 -7.92 -13.80
CA LYS A 34 0.60 -9.21 -14.47
C LYS A 34 1.02 -9.21 -15.95
N GLY A 35 2.20 -8.66 -16.25
CA GLY A 35 2.72 -8.59 -17.61
C GLY A 35 1.83 -7.72 -18.53
N MET A 36 1.61 -8.15 -19.78
CA MET A 36 0.86 -7.41 -20.81
C MET A 36 -0.67 -7.44 -20.66
N LYS A 37 -1.22 -8.05 -19.61
CA LYS A 37 -2.67 -8.09 -19.39
C LYS A 37 -3.13 -6.89 -18.58
N HIS A 38 -4.32 -6.38 -18.87
CA HIS A 38 -4.98 -5.40 -18.01
C HIS A 38 -5.14 -5.98 -16.60
N SER A 39 -4.42 -5.38 -15.65
CA SER A 39 -4.56 -5.71 -14.25
C SER A 39 -5.66 -4.88 -13.61
N PRO A 40 -6.46 -5.46 -12.71
CA PRO A 40 -7.40 -4.69 -11.92
C PRO A 40 -6.64 -3.64 -11.09
N VAL A 41 -7.26 -2.46 -10.98
CA VAL A 41 -6.75 -1.34 -10.19
C VAL A 41 -7.58 -1.24 -8.92
N ILE A 42 -6.93 -1.36 -7.77
CA ILE A 42 -7.53 -1.07 -6.47
C ILE A 42 -7.41 0.44 -6.26
N LYS A 43 -8.51 1.10 -5.89
CA LYS A 43 -8.54 2.53 -5.58
C LYS A 43 -8.95 2.70 -4.13
N ILE A 44 -8.10 3.35 -3.35
CA ILE A 44 -8.27 3.55 -1.91
C ILE A 44 -8.26 5.06 -1.66
N PRO A 45 -9.40 5.68 -1.33
CA PRO A 45 -9.42 7.05 -0.85
C PRO A 45 -8.63 7.15 0.45
N ILE A 46 -7.70 8.09 0.55
CA ILE A 46 -6.82 8.18 1.72
C ILE A 46 -7.61 8.44 3.01
N SER A 47 -8.70 9.21 2.91
CA SER A 47 -9.63 9.47 4.02
C SER A 47 -10.33 8.23 4.59
N GLN A 48 -10.27 7.08 3.90
CA GLN A 48 -10.85 5.82 4.34
C GLN A 48 -9.82 4.84 4.91
N ILE A 49 -8.55 5.24 4.93
CA ILE A 49 -7.47 4.46 5.51
C ILE A 49 -7.45 4.67 7.03
N SER A 50 -7.30 3.58 7.79
CA SER A 50 -7.12 3.61 9.24
C SER A 50 -5.90 2.80 9.67
N ASP A 51 -5.56 2.89 10.96
CA ASP A 51 -4.57 2.03 11.62
C ASP A 51 -3.19 2.01 10.92
N ILE A 52 -2.78 3.18 10.42
CA ILE A 52 -1.48 3.34 9.76
C ILE A 52 -0.38 3.09 10.79
N SER A 53 0.54 2.18 10.47
CA SER A 53 1.67 1.86 11.33
C SER A 53 2.91 1.51 10.51
N GLU A 54 4.06 1.80 11.10
CA GLU A 54 5.37 1.52 10.52
C GLU A 54 6.10 0.50 11.40
N ASP A 55 6.74 -0.49 10.76
CA ASP A 55 7.66 -1.39 11.46
C ASP A 55 8.75 -1.90 10.51
N ASN A 56 9.58 -2.80 11.03
CA ASN A 56 10.58 -3.51 10.25
C ASN A 56 10.16 -4.97 10.05
N TYR A 57 10.29 -5.46 8.82
CA TYR A 57 10.08 -6.86 8.44
C TYR A 57 11.35 -7.41 7.80
N TYR A 58 12.09 -8.26 8.51
CA TYR A 58 13.40 -8.77 8.05
C TYR A 58 14.38 -7.67 7.61
N SER A 59 14.46 -6.59 8.40
CA SER A 59 15.29 -5.39 8.11
C SER A 59 14.81 -4.54 6.93
N TRP A 60 13.63 -4.81 6.38
CA TRP A 60 12.97 -3.96 5.40
C TRP A 60 11.92 -3.08 6.07
N ASN A 61 11.86 -1.83 5.62
CA ASN A 61 10.84 -0.90 6.08
C ASN A 61 9.47 -1.38 5.58
N ARG A 62 8.49 -1.37 6.48
CA ARG A 62 7.13 -1.78 6.15
C ARG A 62 6.12 -0.78 6.66
N ILE A 63 5.23 -0.36 5.78
CA ILE A 63 4.06 0.48 6.11
C ILE A 63 2.84 -0.41 6.03
N LYS A 64 2.04 -0.41 7.09
CA LYS A 64 0.78 -1.14 7.18
C LYS A 64 -0.35 -0.16 7.36
N PHE A 65 -1.51 -0.49 6.82
CA PHE A 65 -2.74 0.22 7.05
C PHE A 65 -3.95 -0.67 6.81
N THR A 66 -5.10 -0.25 7.33
CA THR A 66 -6.37 -0.94 7.15
C THR A 66 -7.25 -0.15 6.18
N TYR A 67 -7.90 -0.86 5.27
CA TYR A 67 -8.95 -0.32 4.41
C TYR A 67 -10.02 -1.39 4.19
N ASN A 68 -11.29 -1.04 4.36
CA ASN A 68 -12.43 -1.95 4.17
C ASN A 68 -12.28 -3.31 4.89
N LYS A 69 -11.76 -3.30 6.12
CA LYS A 69 -11.47 -4.50 6.93
C LYS A 69 -10.39 -5.44 6.36
N GLU A 70 -9.63 -4.97 5.37
CA GLU A 70 -8.45 -5.66 4.84
C GLU A 70 -7.19 -4.93 5.32
N GLN A 71 -6.16 -5.70 5.65
CA GLN A 71 -4.86 -5.14 6.02
C GLN A 71 -3.94 -5.13 4.80
N TYR A 72 -3.47 -3.94 4.45
CA TYR A 72 -2.48 -3.70 3.40
C TYR A 72 -1.11 -3.50 4.05
N SER A 73 -0.10 -4.19 3.56
CA SER A 73 1.29 -4.08 4.04
C SER A 73 2.21 -3.87 2.85
N PHE A 74 2.79 -2.68 2.74
CA PHE A 74 3.79 -2.34 1.74
C PHE A 74 5.18 -2.59 2.31
N ILE A 75 5.96 -3.42 1.63
CA ILE A 75 7.27 -3.89 2.07
C ILE A 75 8.32 -3.34 1.09
N TYR A 76 9.27 -2.56 1.62
CA TYR A 76 10.25 -1.85 0.83
C TYR A 76 11.68 -2.27 1.16
N SER A 77 12.44 -2.65 0.14
CA SER A 77 13.88 -2.89 0.23
C SER A 77 14.73 -1.62 -0.01
N GLY A 78 14.10 -0.47 -0.29
CA GLY A 78 14.75 0.81 -0.58
C GLY A 78 13.99 2.01 0.00
N PHE A 79 14.63 3.18 0.06
CA PHE A 79 14.12 4.33 0.83
C PHE A 79 13.16 5.25 0.04
N GLY A 80 13.39 5.47 -1.26
CA GLY A 80 12.64 6.50 -2.01
C GLY A 80 11.14 6.23 -2.13
N GLU A 81 10.74 5.00 -2.44
CA GLU A 81 9.33 4.62 -2.54
C GLU A 81 8.65 4.51 -1.18
N PHE A 82 9.41 4.19 -0.13
CA PHE A 82 8.92 4.17 1.25
C PHE A 82 8.58 5.58 1.72
N ASP A 83 9.49 6.53 1.55
CA ASP A 83 9.30 7.94 1.93
C ASP A 83 8.12 8.54 1.14
N TYR A 84 8.04 8.26 -0.17
CA TYR A 84 6.92 8.69 -1.00
C TYR A 84 5.56 8.18 -0.48
N LEU A 85 5.45 6.89 -0.12
CA LEU A 85 4.20 6.35 0.45
C LEU A 85 3.90 7.00 1.80
N LYS A 86 4.91 7.11 2.67
CA LYS A 86 4.78 7.67 4.01
C LYS A 86 4.28 9.11 3.98
N GLU A 87 4.92 9.97 3.19
CA GLU A 87 4.57 11.38 3.11
C GLU A 87 3.12 11.58 2.69
N HIS A 88 2.65 10.86 1.68
CA HIS A 88 1.27 10.99 1.20
C HIS A 88 0.24 10.42 2.18
N LEU A 89 0.56 9.33 2.90
CA LEU A 89 -0.31 8.78 3.94
C LEU A 89 -0.32 9.63 5.23
N MET A 90 0.75 10.36 5.53
CA MET A 90 0.84 11.21 6.72
C MET A 90 0.29 12.63 6.48
N GLN A 91 0.44 13.17 5.27
CA GLN A 91 -0.15 14.48 4.92
C GLN A 91 -1.67 14.50 5.12
N SER A 92 -2.35 13.37 4.89
CA SER A 92 -3.79 13.25 5.12
C SER A 92 -4.21 13.17 6.58
N ILE A 93 -3.30 12.86 7.50
CA ILE A 93 -3.59 12.80 8.95
C ILE A 93 -3.53 14.21 9.58
N LEU A 94 -2.78 15.12 8.94
CA LEU A 94 -2.52 16.48 9.43
C LEU A 94 -3.36 17.56 8.73
N ALA A 95 -4.17 17.20 7.73
CA ALA A 95 -5.02 18.11 6.94
C ALA A 95 -6.47 18.17 7.47
#